data_AF-A0A4Q2ZF04-F1
#
_entry.id   AF-A0A4Q2ZF04-F1
#
_cell.length_a   1.000
_cell.length_b   1.000
_cell.length_c   1.000
_cell.angle_alpha   90.00
_cell.angle_beta   90.00
_cell.angle_gamma   90.00
#
_symmetry.space_group_name_H-M   'P 1'
#
loop_
_entity.id
_entity.type
_entity.pdbx_description
1 polymer ?
#
loop_
_entity_poly.entity_id
_entity_poly.type
_entity_poly.pdbx_seq_one_letter_code
_entity_poly.pdbx_strand_id
1 'polypeptide(L)'
;MTATENTSASRELTITRHIAAPRAKVYQAWTDPALIVQWFTPPPYVTTRAELDVRPGGASLIVMRSPEGVEIPNPGVYLEVVPDEKLVMTDAYTRAWEPSEKPFMTICLTFEDEGGGTRYTARAIHWTVADREAHEKMGFHEGWGIATDQLAALAARI
;
A
#
# COMPACT_ATOMS: atom_id res chain seq x y z
N MET A 1 4.22 -16.26 22.70
CA MET A 1 2.88 -16.84 22.45
C MET A 1 2.30 -16.12 21.26
N THR A 2 2.39 -16.68 20.07
CA THR A 2 1.69 -16.17 18.89
C THR A 2 0.26 -16.68 18.95
N ALA A 3 -0.68 -15.80 19.29
CA ALA A 3 -2.09 -16.11 19.19
C ALA A 3 -2.42 -16.30 17.71
N THR A 4 -2.80 -17.51 17.33
CA THR A 4 -3.40 -17.79 16.02
C THR A 4 -4.78 -17.15 16.05
N GLU A 5 -4.88 -15.90 15.59
CA GLU A 5 -6.16 -15.21 15.45
C GLU A 5 -7.04 -15.97 14.45
N ASN A 6 -8.30 -16.12 14.83
CA ASN A 6 -9.32 -16.83 14.06
C ASN A 6 -9.62 -16.03 12.78
N THR A 7 -8.85 -16.31 11.73
CA THR A 7 -8.75 -15.52 10.49
C THR A 7 -10.04 -15.46 9.68
N SER A 8 -10.99 -16.38 9.91
CA SER A 8 -12.23 -16.47 9.13
C SER A 8 -13.24 -15.34 9.39
N ALA A 9 -13.16 -14.65 10.53
CA ALA A 9 -14.04 -13.53 10.85
C ALA A 9 -13.35 -12.16 10.68
N SER A 10 -12.04 -12.16 10.42
CA SER A 10 -11.27 -10.93 10.24
C SER A 10 -11.56 -10.28 8.89
N ARG A 11 -11.54 -8.95 8.84
CA ARG A 11 -11.60 -8.17 7.60
C ARG A 11 -10.21 -7.77 7.10
N GLU A 12 -9.17 -8.30 7.72
CA GLU A 12 -7.79 -7.87 7.49
C GLU A 12 -7.01 -8.89 6.66
N LEU A 13 -6.18 -8.37 5.75
CA LEU A 13 -5.08 -9.09 5.12
C LEU A 13 -3.77 -8.41 5.52
N THR A 14 -2.78 -9.21 5.90
CA THR A 14 -1.51 -8.69 6.40
C THR A 14 -0.34 -9.37 5.73
N ILE A 15 0.66 -8.56 5.39
CA ILE A 15 1.96 -9.01 4.91
C ILE A 15 3.05 -8.29 5.69
N THR A 16 4.01 -9.08 6.17
CA THR A 16 5.24 -8.56 6.81
C THR A 16 6.44 -9.05 6.01
N ARG A 17 7.39 -8.14 5.78
CA ARG A 17 8.65 -8.39 5.07
C ARG A 17 9.77 -7.65 5.75
N HIS A 18 10.94 -8.27 5.79
CA HIS A 18 12.18 -7.58 6.13
C HIS A 18 12.79 -7.01 4.84
N ILE A 19 13.02 -5.70 4.81
CA ILE A 19 13.64 -4.98 3.69
C ILE A 19 15.03 -4.53 4.13
N ALA A 20 16.07 -4.90 3.39
CA ALA A 20 17.47 -4.56 3.69
C ALA A 20 17.80 -3.11 3.30
N ALA A 21 17.04 -2.14 3.80
CA ALA A 21 17.24 -0.70 3.64
C ALA A 21 16.76 0.04 4.91
N PRO A 22 17.26 1.25 5.21
CA PRO A 22 16.76 2.06 6.31
C PRO A 22 15.28 2.43 6.14
N ARG A 23 14.53 2.52 7.24
CA ARG A 23 13.08 2.83 7.22
C ARG A 23 12.75 4.13 6.46
N ALA A 24 13.63 5.13 6.55
CA ALA A 24 13.48 6.39 5.84
C ALA A 24 13.47 6.23 4.31
N LYS A 25 14.23 5.26 3.75
CA LYS A 25 14.23 4.99 2.31
C LYS A 25 12.97 4.26 1.87
N VAL A 26 12.49 3.33 2.69
CA VAL A 26 11.22 2.63 2.43
C VAL A 26 10.04 3.60 2.52
N TYR A 27 10.05 4.49 3.49
CA TYR A 27 9.06 5.57 3.63
C TYR A 27 9.12 6.56 2.47
N GLN A 28 10.32 6.98 2.06
CA GLN A 28 10.50 7.86 0.88
C GLN A 28 9.91 7.23 -0.38
N ALA A 29 10.11 5.93 -0.61
CA ALA A 29 9.56 5.23 -1.76
C ALA A 29 8.02 5.19 -1.80
N TRP A 30 7.35 5.36 -0.66
CA TRP A 30 5.89 5.47 -0.53
C TRP A 30 5.35 6.90 -0.67
N THR A 31 6.18 7.91 -0.44
CA THR A 31 5.76 9.31 -0.27
C THR A 31 6.27 10.23 -1.37
N ASP A 32 7.27 9.81 -2.13
CA ASP A 32 7.72 10.50 -3.34
C ASP A 32 6.96 9.96 -4.57
N PRO A 33 6.15 10.79 -5.26
CA PRO A 33 5.43 10.35 -6.45
C PRO A 33 6.35 9.88 -7.58
N ALA A 34 7.56 10.44 -7.69
CA ALA A 34 8.54 10.01 -8.68
C ALA A 34 9.11 8.62 -8.37
N LEU A 35 9.08 8.18 -7.11
CA LEU A 35 9.50 6.85 -6.70
C LEU A 35 8.38 5.83 -6.79
N ILE A 36 7.16 6.15 -6.33
CA ILE A 36 5.97 5.27 -6.40
C ILE A 36 5.78 4.69 -7.80
N VAL A 37 5.95 5.51 -8.85
CA VAL A 37 5.75 5.08 -10.24
C VAL A 37 6.71 3.97 -10.69
N GLN A 38 7.79 3.73 -9.95
CA GLN A 38 8.84 2.79 -10.33
C GLN A 38 8.62 1.37 -9.77
N TRP A 39 7.73 1.18 -8.78
CA TRP A 39 7.66 -0.09 -8.05
C TRP A 39 6.25 -0.54 -7.65
N PHE A 40 5.30 0.39 -7.47
CA PHE A 40 4.04 0.12 -6.76
C PHE A 40 3.18 -0.99 -7.37
N THR A 41 3.27 -1.18 -8.69
CA THR A 41 2.44 -2.11 -9.44
C THR A 41 3.26 -3.28 -9.98
N PRO A 42 2.84 -4.53 -9.72
CA PRO A 42 3.52 -5.70 -10.24
C PRO A 42 3.32 -5.84 -11.76
N PRO A 43 4.35 -6.28 -12.50
CA PRO A 43 4.19 -6.64 -13.90
C PRO A 43 3.10 -7.71 -14.09
N PRO A 44 2.37 -7.71 -15.23
CA PRO A 44 2.61 -6.90 -16.43
C PRO A 44 1.96 -5.51 -16.40
N TYR A 45 1.31 -5.12 -15.30
CA TYR A 45 0.78 -3.77 -15.13
C TYR A 45 1.93 -2.80 -14.82
N VAL A 46 1.67 -1.51 -15.03
CA VAL A 46 2.63 -0.44 -14.70
C VAL A 46 1.94 0.72 -13.99
N THR A 47 2.66 1.41 -13.12
CA THR A 47 2.22 2.70 -12.58
C THR A 47 2.66 3.80 -13.55
N THR A 48 1.71 4.63 -13.99
CA THR A 48 1.96 5.64 -15.04
C THR A 48 1.99 7.06 -14.52
N ARG A 49 1.29 7.31 -13.40
CA ARG A 49 1.19 8.63 -12.77
C ARG A 49 0.93 8.44 -11.28
N ALA A 50 1.52 9.32 -10.48
CA ALA A 50 1.23 9.44 -9.06
C ALA A 50 1.16 10.91 -8.66
N GLU A 51 0.17 11.27 -7.85
CA GLU A 51 0.01 12.58 -7.22
C GLU A 51 -0.29 12.38 -5.74
N LEU A 52 0.58 12.90 -4.88
CA LEU A 52 0.55 12.60 -3.45
C LEU A 52 0.68 13.90 -2.65
N ASP A 53 -0.37 14.26 -1.90
CA ASP A 53 -0.33 15.31 -0.87
C ASP A 53 -0.12 14.63 0.49
N VAL A 54 1.14 14.37 0.85
CA VAL A 54 1.52 13.49 1.97
C VAL A 54 1.35 14.18 3.32
N ARG A 55 0.10 14.36 3.75
CA ARG A 55 -0.32 14.88 5.05
C ARG A 55 -1.71 14.35 5.39
N PRO A 56 -2.13 14.33 6.66
CA PRO A 56 -3.50 13.98 7.01
C PRO A 56 -4.53 14.82 6.26
N GLY A 57 -5.51 14.15 5.66
CA GLY A 57 -6.54 14.73 4.79
C GLY A 57 -6.05 15.09 3.37
N GLY A 58 -4.78 14.88 3.04
CA GLY A 58 -4.25 15.08 1.69
C GLY A 58 -4.69 13.96 0.74
N ALA A 59 -4.94 14.33 -0.52
CA ALA A 59 -5.36 13.39 -1.55
C ALA A 59 -4.17 12.58 -2.08
N SER A 60 -4.44 11.34 -2.47
CA SER A 60 -3.54 10.49 -3.24
C SER A 60 -4.23 10.03 -4.51
N LEU A 61 -3.48 9.96 -5.61
CA LEU A 61 -3.92 9.34 -6.85
C LEU A 61 -2.76 8.52 -7.41
N ILE A 62 -2.99 7.23 -7.60
CA ILE A 62 -2.07 6.34 -8.30
C ILE A 62 -2.79 5.76 -9.51
N VAL A 63 -2.26 6.01 -10.71
CA VAL A 63 -2.84 5.51 -11.96
C VAL A 63 -2.05 4.31 -12.45
N MET A 64 -2.69 3.15 -12.43
CA MET A 64 -2.16 1.92 -13.00
C MET A 64 -2.57 1.81 -14.46
N ARG A 65 -1.79 1.10 -15.27
CA ARG A 65 -2.14 0.76 -16.65
C ARG A 65 -1.99 -0.73 -16.87
N SER A 66 -3.02 -1.34 -17.43
CA SER A 66 -3.03 -2.74 -17.85
C SER A 66 -2.14 -2.98 -19.08
N PRO A 67 -1.77 -4.23 -19.36
CA PRO A 67 -1.04 -4.59 -20.58
C PRO A 67 -1.76 -4.17 -21.87
N GLU A 68 -3.09 -4.12 -21.84
CA GLU A 68 -3.94 -3.69 -22.95
C GLU A 68 -3.99 -2.16 -23.11
N GLY A 69 -3.35 -1.42 -22.21
CA GLY A 69 -3.26 0.04 -22.25
C GLY A 69 -4.38 0.77 -21.51
N VAL A 70 -5.29 0.06 -20.85
CA VAL A 70 -6.38 0.67 -20.07
C VAL A 70 -5.83 1.27 -18.78
N GLU A 71 -6.11 2.55 -18.54
CA GLU A 71 -5.78 3.25 -17.29
C GLU A 71 -6.83 2.98 -16.20
N ILE A 72 -6.34 2.74 -14.99
CA ILE A 72 -7.11 2.38 -13.81
C ILE A 72 -6.69 3.35 -12.69
N PRO A 73 -7.46 4.43 -12.46
CA PRO A 73 -7.17 5.39 -11.41
C PRO A 73 -7.55 4.82 -10.03
N ASN A 74 -6.66 4.98 -9.05
CA ASN A 74 -6.87 4.59 -7.66
C ASN A 74 -6.77 5.86 -6.79
N PRO A 75 -7.85 6.64 -6.66
CA PRO A 75 -7.88 7.81 -5.78
C PRO A 75 -8.00 7.38 -4.32
N GLY A 76 -7.50 8.21 -3.41
CA GLY A 76 -7.57 7.97 -1.98
C GLY A 76 -7.22 9.21 -1.16
N VAL A 77 -7.19 9.02 0.16
CA VAL A 77 -6.86 10.06 1.13
C VAL A 77 -5.93 9.49 2.21
N TYR A 78 -4.91 10.26 2.60
CA TYR A 78 -4.09 9.99 3.77
C TYR A 78 -4.87 10.30 5.05
N LEU A 79 -4.98 9.33 5.96
CA LEU A 79 -5.62 9.47 7.27
C LEU A 79 -4.60 9.83 8.36
N GLU A 80 -3.41 9.24 8.30
CA GLU A 80 -2.35 9.44 9.28
C GLU A 80 -1.00 9.37 8.57
N VAL A 81 -0.10 10.29 8.92
CA VAL A 81 1.25 10.38 8.36
C VAL A 81 2.21 10.64 9.51
N VAL A 82 3.03 9.64 9.83
CA VAL A 82 4.13 9.74 10.78
C VAL A 82 5.42 9.49 10.00
N PRO A 83 6.27 10.51 9.79
CA PRO A 83 7.50 10.38 9.02
C PRO A 83 8.33 9.16 9.44
N ASP A 84 8.77 8.39 8.45
CA ASP A 84 9.62 7.20 8.60
C ASP A 84 9.05 6.05 9.46
N GLU A 85 7.80 6.15 9.90
CA GLU A 85 7.21 5.22 10.88
C GLU A 85 5.88 4.63 10.41
N LYS A 86 4.98 5.46 9.88
CA LYS A 86 3.62 5.03 9.60
C LYS A 86 2.93 5.86 8.53
N LEU A 87 2.17 5.16 7.69
CA LEU A 87 1.21 5.76 6.76
C LEU A 87 -0.12 5.03 6.88
N VAL A 88 -1.21 5.77 6.96
CA VAL A 88 -2.57 5.21 6.86
C VAL A 88 -3.29 5.91 5.71
N MET A 89 -3.84 5.14 4.79
CA MET A 89 -4.55 5.63 3.61
C MET A 89 -5.87 4.90 3.45
N THR A 90 -6.84 5.52 2.78
CA THR A 90 -8.13 4.88 2.48
C THR A 90 -8.65 5.30 1.11
N ASP A 91 -9.40 4.42 0.48
CA ASP A 91 -10.19 4.70 -0.73
C ASP A 91 -11.63 5.11 -0.41
N ALA A 92 -12.00 5.26 0.87
CA ALA A 92 -13.34 5.70 1.27
C ALA A 92 -13.68 7.12 0.82
N TYR A 93 -12.67 7.88 0.41
CA TYR A 93 -12.79 9.20 -0.16
C TYR A 93 -11.89 9.31 -1.40
N THR A 94 -12.37 9.95 -2.45
CA THR A 94 -11.57 10.21 -3.66
C THR A 94 -10.63 11.41 -3.48
N ARG A 95 -11.02 12.33 -2.58
CA ARG A 95 -10.26 13.46 -2.04
C ARG A 95 -10.94 13.95 -0.76
N ALA A 96 -10.34 14.93 -0.06
CA ALA A 96 -10.90 15.47 1.17
C ALA A 96 -12.40 15.81 1.04
N TRP A 97 -13.22 15.21 1.92
CA TRP A 97 -14.67 15.41 2.02
C TRP A 97 -15.52 14.94 0.83
N GLU A 98 -14.94 14.19 -0.12
CA GLU A 98 -15.68 13.59 -1.24
C GLU A 98 -15.70 12.06 -1.09
N PRO A 99 -16.81 11.47 -0.61
CA PRO A 99 -16.92 10.03 -0.43
C PRO A 99 -16.80 9.28 -1.76
N SER A 100 -16.16 8.12 -1.75
CA SER A 100 -16.18 7.22 -2.90
C SER A 100 -17.52 6.49 -3.00
N GLU A 101 -17.89 6.11 -4.22
CA GLU A 101 -19.12 5.34 -4.46
C GLU A 101 -19.05 3.94 -3.85
N LYS A 102 -17.84 3.37 -3.82
CA LYS A 102 -17.57 2.01 -3.33
C LYS A 102 -16.24 1.98 -2.56
N PRO A 103 -16.23 2.30 -1.25
CA PRO A 103 -15.07 2.05 -0.41
C PRO A 103 -14.72 0.56 -0.43
N PHE A 104 -13.43 0.25 -0.54
CA PHE A 104 -12.95 -1.12 -0.53
C PHE A 104 -12.05 -1.40 0.69
N MET A 105 -11.12 -0.49 1.01
CA MET A 105 -10.22 -0.70 2.14
C MET A 105 -9.61 0.57 2.76
N THR A 106 -9.15 0.40 4.00
CA THR A 106 -8.13 1.23 4.63
C THR A 106 -6.85 0.42 4.73
N ILE A 107 -5.73 1.00 4.33
CA ILE A 107 -4.41 0.40 4.49
C ILE A 107 -3.61 1.11 5.58
N CYS A 108 -2.98 0.32 6.44
CA CYS A 108 -2.01 0.77 7.43
C CYS A 108 -0.64 0.17 7.10
N LEU A 109 0.34 1.04 6.90
CA LEU A 109 1.73 0.70 6.64
C LEU A 109 2.56 1.10 7.86
N THR A 110 3.40 0.19 8.35
CA THR A 110 4.39 0.49 9.39
C THR A 110 5.79 0.16 8.92
N PHE A 111 6.73 0.98 9.38
CA PHE A 111 8.16 0.88 9.08
C PHE A 111 8.93 0.91 10.39
N GLU A 112 9.49 -0.23 10.78
CA GLU A 112 10.17 -0.39 12.08
C GLU A 112 11.60 -0.88 11.86
N ASP A 113 12.56 -0.40 12.64
CA ASP A 113 13.92 -0.92 12.55
C ASP A 113 13.97 -2.39 13.01
N GLU A 114 14.53 -3.26 12.19
CA GLU A 114 14.70 -4.69 12.49
C GLU A 114 15.90 -5.24 11.73
N GLY A 115 16.78 -5.99 12.38
CA GLY A 115 17.84 -6.74 11.68
C GLY A 115 18.84 -5.91 10.87
N GLY A 116 18.97 -4.61 11.15
CA GLY A 116 19.80 -3.69 10.35
C GLY A 116 19.12 -3.18 9.07
N GLY A 117 17.84 -3.51 8.89
CA GLY A 117 16.96 -2.97 7.85
C GLY A 117 15.62 -2.54 8.44
N THR A 118 14.55 -2.75 7.67
CA THR A 118 13.19 -2.36 8.03
C THR A 118 12.28 -3.57 8.08
N ARG A 119 11.59 -3.78 9.19
CA ARG A 119 10.35 -4.56 9.23
C ARG A 119 9.24 -3.71 8.62
N TYR A 120 8.90 -4.03 7.39
CA TYR A 120 7.76 -3.45 6.69
C TYR A 120 6.53 -4.31 6.91
N THR A 121 5.44 -3.71 7.40
CA THR A 121 4.15 -4.39 7.53
C THR A 121 3.06 -3.58 6.81
N ALA A 122 2.33 -4.24 5.93
CA ALA A 122 1.13 -3.70 5.31
C ALA A 122 -0.10 -4.48 5.78
N ARG A 123 -1.07 -3.75 6.33
CA ARG A 123 -2.35 -4.27 6.82
C ARG A 123 -3.47 -3.65 6.01
N ALA A 124 -4.14 -4.44 5.18
CA ALA A 124 -5.30 -4.03 4.40
C ALA A 124 -6.57 -4.43 5.16
N ILE A 125 -7.29 -3.44 5.70
CA ILE A 125 -8.54 -3.61 6.44
C ILE A 125 -9.71 -3.30 5.50
N HIS A 126 -10.54 -4.30 5.24
CA HIS A 126 -11.63 -4.22 4.27
C HIS A 126 -12.96 -3.85 4.96
N TRP A 127 -13.90 -3.35 4.16
CA TRP A 127 -15.23 -3.00 4.67
C TRP A 127 -16.03 -4.22 5.12
N THR A 128 -15.95 -5.32 4.37
CA THR A 128 -16.62 -6.58 4.67
C THR A 128 -15.67 -7.78 4.58
N VAL A 129 -16.06 -8.90 5.19
CA VAL A 129 -15.32 -10.17 5.05
C VAL A 129 -15.35 -10.65 3.59
N ALA A 130 -16.45 -10.42 2.87
CA ALA A 130 -16.58 -10.76 1.47
C ALA A 130 -15.60 -9.97 0.58
N ASP A 131 -15.39 -8.68 0.85
CA ASP A 131 -14.41 -7.86 0.13
C ASP A 131 -12.99 -8.33 0.40
N ARG A 132 -12.67 -8.65 1.67
CA ARG A 132 -11.39 -9.26 2.04
C ARG A 132 -11.16 -10.58 1.31
N GLU A 133 -12.18 -11.45 1.25
CA GLU A 133 -12.11 -12.72 0.52
C GLU A 133 -11.94 -12.52 -0.99
N ALA A 134 -12.63 -11.54 -1.56
CA ALA A 134 -12.45 -11.20 -2.96
C ALA A 134 -11.03 -10.70 -3.22
N HIS A 135 -10.48 -9.83 -2.37
CA HIS A 135 -9.11 -9.33 -2.51
C HIS A 135 -8.07 -10.45 -2.45
N GLU A 136 -8.23 -11.37 -1.48
CA GLU A 136 -7.33 -12.51 -1.37
C GLU A 136 -7.39 -13.41 -2.61
N LYS A 137 -8.60 -13.72 -3.11
CA LYS A 137 -8.80 -14.53 -4.32
C LYS A 137 -8.26 -13.85 -5.58
N MET A 138 -8.26 -12.51 -5.63
CA MET A 138 -7.64 -11.72 -6.70
C MET A 138 -6.10 -11.72 -6.63
N GLY A 139 -5.50 -12.40 -5.67
CA GLY A 139 -4.05 -12.59 -5.60
C GLY A 139 -3.32 -11.58 -4.71
N PHE A 140 -3.98 -11.03 -3.68
CA PHE A 140 -3.38 -10.07 -2.74
C PHE A 140 -1.93 -10.44 -2.35
N HIS A 141 -1.70 -11.66 -1.86
CA HIS A 141 -0.39 -12.07 -1.36
C HIS A 141 0.69 -12.14 -2.45
N GLU A 142 0.31 -12.56 -3.66
CA GLU A 142 1.23 -12.66 -4.79
C GLU A 142 1.57 -11.28 -5.34
N GLY A 143 0.53 -10.48 -5.66
CA GLY A 143 0.71 -9.14 -6.20
C GLY A 143 1.45 -8.21 -5.22
N TRP A 144 1.08 -8.25 -3.93
CA TRP A 144 1.76 -7.46 -2.90
C TRP A 144 3.18 -7.96 -2.64
N GLY A 145 3.41 -9.27 -2.73
CA GLY A 145 4.73 -9.87 -2.64
C GLY A 145 5.68 -9.31 -3.71
N ILE A 146 5.25 -9.38 -4.98
CA ILE A 146 6.03 -8.88 -6.13
C ILE A 146 6.29 -7.37 -5.99
N ALA A 147 5.26 -6.57 -5.65
CA ALA A 147 5.42 -5.14 -5.45
C ALA A 147 6.41 -4.84 -4.29
N THR A 148 6.39 -5.63 -3.22
CA THR A 148 7.31 -5.45 -2.08
C THR A 148 8.75 -5.84 -2.44
N ASP A 149 8.95 -6.83 -3.32
CA ASP A 149 10.29 -7.13 -3.85
C ASP A 149 10.82 -5.98 -4.72
N GLN A 150 9.96 -5.37 -5.54
CA GLN A 150 10.30 -4.16 -6.31
C GLN A 150 10.62 -2.97 -5.40
N LEU A 151 9.85 -2.78 -4.32
CA LEU A 151 10.11 -1.78 -3.28
C LEU A 151 11.48 -2.00 -2.64
N ALA A 152 11.79 -3.24 -2.26
CA ALA A 152 13.08 -3.57 -1.65
C ALA A 152 14.26 -3.26 -2.58
N ALA A 153 14.13 -3.62 -3.86
CA ALA A 153 15.14 -3.32 -4.87
C ALA A 153 15.31 -1.80 -5.10
N LEU A 154 14.22 -1.02 -5.08
CA LEU A 154 14.26 0.43 -5.16
C LEU A 154 14.90 1.05 -3.90
N ALA A 155 14.48 0.65 -2.70
CA ALA A 155 14.97 1.21 -1.45
C ALA A 155 16.48 0.99 -1.26
N ALA A 156 17.04 -0.09 -1.82
CA ALA A 156 18.47 -0.38 -1.78
C ALA A 156 19.33 0.55 -2.66
N ARG A 157 18.75 1.29 -3.60
CA ARG A 157 19.48 2.14 -4.58
C ARG A 157 19.32 3.64 -4.39
N ILE A 158 18.42 4.10 -3.52
CA ILE A 158 18.13 5.53 -3.31
C ILE A 158 18.75 6.08 -2.04
#